data_AF-A0A924BGW7-F1
#
_entry.id   AF-A0A924BGW7-F1
#
_cell.length_a   1.000
_cell.length_b   1.000
_cell.length_c   1.000
_cell.angle_alpha   90.00
_cell.angle_beta   90.00
_cell.angle_gamma   90.00
#
_symmetry.space_group_name_H-M   'P 1'
#
loop_
_entity.id
_entity.type
_entity.pdbx_description
1 polymer ?
#
loop_
_entity_poly.entity_id
_entity_poly.type
_entity_poly.pdbx_seq_one_letter_code
_entity_poly.pdbx_strand_id
1 'polypeptide(L)'
;MKKVNLVTKEQKKDIKQELNWISTAEIQTIYNGLLTKANSMLSNKQIFNAPTMMEFLLLSFLGGVSGIAPRRSLDYALLKVKNYDAKKDNYYKAGKFYFNIYKTAKNYGLQVIDVPKDLNIILKRWIKLNNNDYMLYSTNGNPLTSPQITRILNKVFGKNVSTSLLRHIYLTDVYKNMPALSKMEELAAQMSHSVGQALEYVKH
;
A
#
# COMPACT_ATOMS: atom_id res chain seq x y z
N MET A 1 27.55 -8.61 -7.57
CA MET A 1 26.72 -7.38 -7.46
C MET A 1 25.72 -7.36 -8.62
N LYS A 2 24.41 -7.22 -8.36
CA LYS A 2 23.43 -7.05 -9.44
C LYS A 2 23.69 -5.69 -10.11
N LYS A 3 23.79 -5.64 -11.44
CA LYS A 3 23.85 -4.39 -12.21
C LYS A 3 22.65 -3.54 -11.81
N VAL A 4 22.86 -2.56 -10.93
CA VAL A 4 21.86 -1.54 -10.61
C VAL A 4 21.75 -0.69 -11.85
N ASN A 5 20.56 -0.58 -12.43
CA ASN A 5 20.29 0.27 -13.58
C ASN A 5 20.73 1.69 -13.22
N LEU A 6 21.70 2.26 -13.96
CA LEU A 6 22.22 3.62 -13.72
C LEU A 6 21.08 4.66 -13.68
N VAL A 7 20.05 4.46 -14.50
CA VAL A 7 18.82 5.27 -14.54
C VAL A 7 18.07 5.27 -13.21
N THR A 8 18.08 4.16 -12.47
CA THR A 8 17.41 4.06 -11.16
C THR A 8 18.13 4.88 -10.09
N LYS A 9 19.44 5.09 -10.22
CA LYS A 9 20.23 5.91 -9.29
C LYS A 9 19.95 7.40 -9.41
N GLU A 10 19.62 7.86 -10.63
CA GLU A 10 19.21 9.25 -10.86
C GLU A 10 17.78 9.53 -10.35
N GLN A 11 17.01 8.49 -10.02
CA GLN A 11 15.65 8.57 -9.49
C GLN A 11 14.67 9.39 -10.37
N LYS A 12 14.96 9.47 -11.67
CA LYS A 12 14.06 10.11 -12.65
C LYS A 12 12.89 9.19 -12.98
N LYS A 13 11.74 9.80 -13.26
CA LYS A 13 10.55 9.07 -13.75
C LYS A 13 10.81 8.57 -15.16
N ASP A 14 10.39 7.34 -15.45
CA ASP A 14 10.29 6.89 -16.83
C ASP A 14 9.02 7.45 -17.51
N ILE A 15 8.93 7.33 -18.84
CA ILE A 15 7.82 7.85 -19.65
C ILE A 15 6.47 7.30 -19.16
N LYS A 16 6.39 6.03 -18.77
CA LYS A 16 5.13 5.42 -18.30
C LYS A 16 4.75 5.95 -16.92
N GLN A 17 5.73 6.15 -16.04
CA GLN A 17 5.54 6.74 -14.72
C GLN A 17 5.07 8.19 -14.85
N GLU A 18 5.66 8.97 -15.75
CA GLU A 18 5.26 10.36 -15.98
C GLU A 18 3.82 10.48 -16.48
N LEU A 19 3.45 9.70 -17.51
CA LEU A 19 2.08 9.69 -18.07
C LEU A 19 1.00 9.29 -17.06
N ASN A 20 1.33 8.42 -16.10
CA ASN A 20 0.37 7.89 -15.13
C ASN A 20 0.61 8.43 -13.71
N TRP A 21 1.48 9.42 -13.54
CA TRP A 21 1.78 9.97 -12.22
C TRP A 21 0.54 10.67 -11.65
N ILE A 22 0.31 10.46 -10.37
CA ILE A 22 -0.78 11.05 -9.61
C ILE A 22 -0.18 11.65 -8.34
N SER A 23 -0.65 12.84 -7.95
CA SER A 23 -0.19 13.47 -6.71
C SER A 23 -0.80 12.79 -5.48
N THR A 24 -0.13 12.85 -4.33
CA THR A 24 -0.70 12.35 -3.07
C THR A 24 -1.99 13.08 -2.69
N ALA A 25 -2.12 14.36 -3.05
CA ALA A 25 -3.35 15.14 -2.89
C ALA A 25 -4.52 14.61 -3.73
N GLU A 26 -4.26 14.23 -4.99
CA GLU A 26 -5.28 13.63 -5.86
C GLU A 26 -5.71 12.25 -5.35
N ILE A 27 -4.75 11.42 -4.90
CA ILE A 27 -5.05 10.13 -4.23
C ILE A 27 -5.92 10.35 -2.98
N GLN A 28 -5.57 11.34 -2.14
CA GLN A 28 -6.33 11.68 -0.94
C GLN A 28 -7.76 12.11 -1.27
N THR A 29 -7.94 12.89 -2.34
CA THR A 29 -9.26 13.36 -2.79
C THR A 29 -10.15 12.20 -3.20
N ILE A 30 -9.63 11.28 -4.02
CA ILE A 30 -10.34 10.06 -4.43
C ILE A 30 -10.65 9.18 -3.21
N TYR A 31 -9.69 9.03 -2.30
CA TYR A 31 -9.87 8.29 -1.04
C TYR A 31 -11.00 8.87 -0.18
N ASN A 32 -11.08 10.20 -0.02
CA ASN A 32 -12.14 10.84 0.76
C ASN A 32 -13.52 10.60 0.14
N GLY A 33 -13.61 10.61 -1.20
CA GLY A 33 -14.83 10.25 -1.92
C GLY A 33 -15.26 8.79 -1.67
N LEU A 34 -14.31 7.86 -1.75
CA LEU A 34 -14.56 6.44 -1.46
C LEU A 34 -14.88 6.20 0.02
N LEU A 35 -14.23 6.91 0.94
CA LEU A 35 -14.48 6.87 2.38
C LEU A 35 -15.91 7.29 2.72
N THR A 36 -16.41 8.33 2.05
CA THR A 36 -17.78 8.81 2.22
C THR A 36 -18.78 7.74 1.79
N LYS A 37 -18.58 7.16 0.60
CA LYS A 37 -19.39 6.04 0.08
C LYS A 37 -19.32 4.80 0.96
N ALA A 38 -18.14 4.44 1.46
CA ALA A 38 -17.97 3.30 2.34
C ALA A 38 -18.76 3.51 3.65
N ASN A 39 -18.68 4.70 4.26
CA ASN A 39 -19.43 4.99 5.47
C ASN A 39 -20.95 4.98 5.24
N SER A 40 -21.45 5.56 4.14
CA SER A 40 -22.89 5.55 3.83
C SER A 40 -23.42 4.13 3.61
N MET A 41 -22.66 3.27 2.91
CA MET A 41 -23.01 1.86 2.72
C MET A 41 -23.00 1.10 4.05
N LEU A 42 -21.98 1.28 4.89
CA LEU A 42 -21.85 0.58 6.18
C LEU A 42 -22.83 1.07 7.25
N SER A 43 -23.40 2.26 7.08
CA SER A 43 -24.44 2.80 7.96
C SER A 43 -25.85 2.60 7.41
N ASN A 44 -26.05 1.73 6.40
CA ASN A 44 -27.32 1.46 5.73
C ASN A 44 -28.02 2.70 5.14
N LYS A 45 -27.29 3.80 4.91
CA LYS A 45 -27.81 5.00 4.25
C LYS A 45 -27.84 4.85 2.72
N GLN A 46 -27.08 3.89 2.21
CA GLN A 46 -27.03 3.53 0.79
C GLN A 46 -26.98 2.01 0.65
N ILE A 47 -27.46 1.51 -0.49
CA ILE A 47 -27.39 0.08 -0.83
C ILE A 47 -25.92 -0.34 -0.86
N PHE A 48 -25.62 -1.45 -0.19
CA PHE A 48 -24.26 -1.97 -0.12
C PHE A 48 -23.76 -2.42 -1.50
N ASN A 49 -22.61 -1.91 -1.92
CA ASN A 49 -21.95 -2.27 -3.18
C ASN A 49 -20.56 -2.85 -2.90
N ALA A 50 -20.42 -4.17 -3.05
CA ALA A 50 -19.17 -4.87 -2.78
C ALA A 50 -17.99 -4.36 -3.65
N PRO A 51 -18.14 -4.12 -4.96
CA PRO A 51 -17.08 -3.52 -5.78
C PRO A 51 -16.57 -2.18 -5.23
N THR A 52 -17.45 -1.24 -4.87
CA THR A 52 -17.05 0.06 -4.28
C THR A 52 -16.37 -0.12 -2.93
N MET A 53 -16.79 -1.10 -2.12
CA MET A 53 -16.08 -1.43 -0.88
C MET A 53 -14.67 -1.96 -1.16
N MET A 54 -14.48 -2.80 -2.19
CA MET A 54 -13.16 -3.28 -2.59
C MET A 54 -12.26 -2.15 -3.10
N GLU A 55 -12.81 -1.21 -3.87
CA GLU A 55 -12.11 0.00 -4.31
C GLU A 55 -11.62 0.81 -3.10
N PHE A 56 -12.50 1.06 -2.11
CA PHE A 56 -12.15 1.76 -0.87
C PHE A 56 -11.06 1.04 -0.08
N LEU A 57 -11.18 -0.28 0.14
CA LEU A 57 -10.20 -1.05 0.92
C LEU A 57 -8.85 -1.11 0.22
N LEU A 58 -8.82 -1.31 -1.10
CA LEU A 58 -7.58 -1.30 -1.86
C LEU A 58 -6.86 0.04 -1.75
N LEU A 59 -7.59 1.15 -1.89
CA LEU A 59 -6.99 2.47 -1.76
C LEU A 59 -6.55 2.76 -0.31
N SER A 60 -7.31 2.27 0.68
CA SER A 60 -6.92 2.35 2.09
C SER A 60 -5.59 1.64 2.35
N PHE A 61 -5.37 0.45 1.78
CA PHE A 61 -4.18 -0.36 2.08
C PHE A 61 -2.97 -0.04 1.19
N LEU A 62 -3.21 0.45 -0.03
CA LEU A 62 -2.18 0.61 -1.07
C LEU A 62 -1.97 2.06 -1.50
N GLY A 63 -2.85 2.98 -1.11
CA GLY A 63 -2.78 4.39 -1.53
C GLY A 63 -1.84 5.27 -0.70
N GLY A 64 -1.41 4.82 0.49
CA GLY A 64 -0.53 5.60 1.36
C GLY A 64 -1.19 6.82 2.03
N VAL A 65 -2.53 6.89 2.01
CA VAL A 65 -3.33 8.04 2.49
C VAL A 65 -4.16 7.75 3.74
N SER A 66 -4.19 6.49 4.19
CA SER A 66 -4.98 6.04 5.34
C SER A 66 -4.20 6.02 6.67
N GLY A 67 -2.93 6.45 6.66
CA GLY A 67 -2.00 6.26 7.77
C GLY A 67 -1.24 4.93 7.75
N ILE A 68 -1.37 4.15 6.68
CA ILE A 68 -0.60 2.91 6.45
C ILE A 68 0.31 3.09 5.24
N ALA A 69 1.59 2.78 5.38
CA ALA A 69 2.52 2.75 4.25
C ALA A 69 2.14 1.64 3.25
N PRO A 70 2.12 1.92 1.94
CA PRO A 70 1.67 0.96 0.95
C PRO A 70 2.61 -0.25 0.86
N ARG A 71 2.07 -1.47 0.87
CA ARG A 71 2.82 -2.74 0.73
C ARG A 71 2.62 -3.38 -0.64
N ARG A 72 3.11 -4.61 -0.86
CA ARG A 72 2.84 -5.30 -2.14
C ARG A 72 1.37 -5.74 -2.17
N SER A 73 0.79 -5.81 -3.37
CA SER A 73 -0.62 -6.20 -3.56
C SER A 73 -0.98 -7.50 -2.85
N LEU A 74 -0.15 -8.53 -3.01
CA LEU A 74 -0.40 -9.86 -2.45
C LEU A 74 -0.35 -9.92 -0.92
N ASP A 75 0.40 -9.00 -0.29
CA ASP A 75 0.48 -8.93 1.17
C ASP A 75 -0.93 -8.72 1.75
N TYR A 76 -1.74 -7.86 1.13
CA TYR A 76 -3.13 -7.58 1.52
C TYR A 76 -4.16 -8.49 0.84
N ALA A 77 -3.89 -8.97 -0.39
CA ALA A 77 -4.83 -9.87 -1.07
C ALA A 77 -5.04 -11.20 -0.32
N LEU A 78 -3.98 -11.69 0.32
CA LEU A 78 -4.00 -12.93 1.12
C LEU A 78 -4.41 -12.68 2.57
N LEU A 79 -4.78 -11.45 2.95
CA LEU A 79 -5.16 -11.10 4.30
C LEU A 79 -6.54 -11.68 4.63
N LYS A 80 -6.58 -12.58 5.62
CA LYS A 80 -7.81 -13.18 6.14
C LYS A 80 -8.39 -12.42 7.33
N VAL A 81 -9.69 -12.51 7.50
CA VAL A 81 -10.45 -11.94 8.63
C VAL A 81 -11.12 -13.01 9.50
N LYS A 82 -11.25 -14.24 8.98
CA LYS A 82 -11.73 -15.43 9.69
C LYS A 82 -11.06 -16.68 9.12
N ASN A 83 -11.24 -17.82 9.80
CA ASN A 83 -10.72 -19.13 9.39
C ASN A 83 -9.23 -19.12 9.01
N TYR A 84 -8.42 -18.34 9.73
CA TYR A 84 -6.99 -18.20 9.50
C TYR A 84 -6.16 -19.03 10.48
N ASP A 85 -5.03 -19.57 10.01
CA ASP A 85 -3.97 -20.11 10.85
C ASP A 85 -2.98 -18.99 11.17
N ALA A 86 -2.90 -18.59 12.44
CA ALA A 86 -2.05 -17.51 12.91
C ALA A 86 -0.54 -17.72 12.64
N LYS A 87 -0.12 -18.97 12.37
CA LYS A 87 1.27 -19.32 12.05
C LYS A 87 1.57 -19.31 10.54
N LYS A 88 0.55 -19.39 9.69
CA LYS A 88 0.73 -19.57 8.23
C LYS A 88 0.13 -18.45 7.40
N ASP A 89 -1.02 -17.93 7.80
CA ASP A 89 -1.79 -16.97 7.02
C ASP A 89 -1.42 -15.52 7.34
N ASN A 90 -1.69 -14.62 6.41
CA ASN A 90 -1.83 -13.21 6.75
C ASN A 90 -3.21 -13.00 7.36
N TYR A 91 -3.31 -12.27 8.46
CA TYR A 91 -4.60 -12.08 9.12
C TYR A 91 -4.75 -10.72 9.80
N TYR A 92 -6.00 -10.30 9.96
CA TYR A 92 -6.37 -9.18 10.80
C TYR A 92 -6.86 -9.68 12.17
N LYS A 93 -6.36 -9.10 13.26
CA LYS A 93 -6.87 -9.35 14.61
C LYS A 93 -6.68 -8.12 15.50
N ALA A 94 -7.76 -7.73 16.18
CA ALA A 94 -7.75 -6.68 17.21
C ALA A 94 -7.07 -5.36 16.79
N GLY A 95 -7.34 -4.87 15.57
CA GLY A 95 -6.75 -3.62 15.07
C GLY A 95 -5.31 -3.72 14.58
N LYS A 96 -4.79 -4.93 14.36
CA LYS A 96 -3.47 -5.18 13.81
C LYS A 96 -3.56 -6.08 12.59
N PHE A 97 -2.70 -5.83 11.62
CA PHE A 97 -2.42 -6.74 10.51
C PHE A 97 -1.16 -7.56 10.83
N TYR A 98 -1.28 -8.86 10.65
CA TYR A 98 -0.23 -9.85 10.85
C TYR A 98 0.11 -10.46 9.50
N PHE A 99 1.39 -10.45 9.15
CA PHE A 99 1.87 -10.90 7.85
C PHE A 99 2.92 -11.98 8.00
N ASN A 100 2.53 -13.21 7.68
CA ASN A 100 3.40 -14.39 7.59
C ASN A 100 3.85 -14.66 6.15
N ILE A 101 3.04 -14.27 5.17
CA ILE A 101 3.26 -14.46 3.73
C ILE A 101 3.60 -13.11 3.10
N TYR A 102 4.89 -12.90 2.85
CA TYR A 102 5.42 -11.78 2.07
C TYR A 102 6.82 -12.11 1.54
N LYS A 103 7.32 -11.31 0.58
CA LYS A 103 8.54 -11.61 -0.20
C LYS A 103 9.76 -12.02 0.63
N THR A 104 9.92 -11.48 1.83
CA THR A 104 11.10 -11.67 2.69
C THR A 104 10.76 -12.31 4.03
N ALA A 105 9.60 -12.98 4.14
CA ALA A 105 9.14 -13.63 5.37
C ALA A 105 10.15 -14.62 5.95
N LYS A 106 10.87 -15.35 5.08
CA LYS A 106 11.91 -16.30 5.51
C LYS A 106 13.01 -15.67 6.37
N ASN A 107 13.31 -14.38 6.15
CA ASN A 107 14.43 -13.70 6.81
C ASN A 107 13.97 -12.87 8.00
N TYR A 108 12.76 -12.31 7.95
CA TYR A 108 12.28 -11.35 8.95
C TYR A 108 11.12 -11.87 9.81
N GLY A 109 10.63 -13.10 9.56
CA GLY A 109 9.60 -13.73 10.35
C GLY A 109 8.21 -13.08 10.20
N LEU A 110 7.50 -12.93 11.31
CA LEU A 110 6.17 -12.30 11.35
C LEU A 110 6.33 -10.78 11.37
N GLN A 111 5.63 -10.08 10.47
CA GLN A 111 5.50 -8.62 10.53
C GLN A 111 4.12 -8.21 11.05
N VAL A 112 4.10 -7.24 11.97
CA VAL A 112 2.89 -6.70 12.57
C VAL A 112 2.79 -5.21 12.28
N ILE A 113 1.63 -4.77 11.81
CA ILE A 113 1.34 -3.36 11.54
C ILE A 113 0.05 -2.97 12.28
N ASP A 114 0.11 -1.87 13.03
CA ASP A 114 -1.07 -1.28 13.66
C ASP A 114 -1.96 -0.61 12.61
N VAL A 115 -3.26 -0.88 12.69
CA VAL A 115 -4.26 -0.24 11.84
C VAL A 115 -4.66 1.10 12.49
N PRO A 116 -4.58 2.23 11.76
CA PRO A 116 -5.04 3.52 12.25
C PRO A 116 -6.47 3.47 12.78
N LYS A 117 -6.73 4.19 13.88
CA LYS A 117 -7.99 4.07 14.64
C LYS A 117 -9.22 4.24 13.76
N ASP A 118 -9.23 5.26 12.90
CA ASP A 118 -10.38 5.58 12.04
C ASP A 118 -10.65 4.47 11.02
N LEU A 119 -9.60 3.96 10.37
CA LEU A 119 -9.72 2.83 9.46
C LEU A 119 -10.18 1.57 10.20
N ASN A 120 -9.66 1.32 11.41
CA ASN A 120 -10.03 0.16 12.21
C ASN A 120 -11.53 0.12 12.57
N ILE A 121 -12.15 1.28 12.84
CA ILE A 121 -13.59 1.37 13.10
C ILE A 121 -14.39 0.94 11.86
N ILE A 122 -13.93 1.31 10.67
CA ILE A 122 -14.57 0.94 9.40
C ILE A 122 -14.36 -0.56 9.11
N LEU A 123 -13.14 -1.07 9.30
CA LEU A 123 -12.83 -2.49 9.10
C LEU A 123 -13.67 -3.38 10.02
N LYS A 124 -13.86 -3.02 11.29
CA LYS A 124 -14.72 -3.79 12.20
C LYS A 124 -16.16 -3.87 11.71
N ARG A 125 -16.71 -2.76 11.17
CA ARG A 125 -18.06 -2.74 10.58
C ARG A 125 -18.11 -3.62 9.33
N TRP A 126 -17.11 -3.51 8.46
CA TRP A 126 -16.99 -4.33 7.26
C TRP A 126 -16.92 -5.83 7.57
N ILE A 127 -16.05 -6.24 8.50
CA ILE A 127 -15.84 -7.65 8.87
C ILE A 127 -17.13 -8.31 9.35
N LYS A 128 -18.02 -7.58 10.02
CA LYS A 128 -19.33 -8.10 10.46
C LYS A 128 -20.25 -8.44 9.28
N LEU A 129 -20.15 -7.71 8.16
CA LEU A 129 -20.93 -7.93 6.95
C LEU A 129 -20.24 -8.90 5.98
N ASN A 130 -18.92 -9.06 6.12
CA ASN A 130 -18.12 -9.86 5.22
C ASN A 130 -18.31 -11.36 5.49
N ASN A 131 -18.97 -12.05 4.55
CA ASN A 131 -19.15 -13.50 4.60
C ASN A 131 -17.94 -14.30 4.10
N ASN A 132 -16.92 -13.65 3.54
CA ASN A 132 -15.72 -14.27 3.00
C ASN A 132 -14.56 -14.36 4.01
N ASP A 133 -13.72 -15.39 3.89
CA ASP A 133 -12.53 -15.56 4.73
C ASP A 133 -11.50 -14.45 4.53
N TYR A 134 -11.41 -13.90 3.31
CA TYR A 134 -10.48 -12.86 2.93
C TYR A 134 -11.07 -11.45 3.12
N MET A 135 -10.20 -10.50 3.48
CA MET A 135 -10.52 -9.08 3.56
C MET A 135 -10.88 -8.51 2.18
N LEU A 136 -10.13 -8.95 1.17
CA LEU A 136 -10.25 -8.54 -0.23
C LEU A 136 -10.53 -9.78 -1.08
N TYR A 137 -11.66 -9.80 -1.77
CA TYR A 137 -12.07 -10.94 -2.56
C TYR A 137 -12.73 -10.52 -3.87
N SER A 138 -12.71 -11.42 -4.85
CA SER A 138 -13.35 -11.24 -6.14
C SER A 138 -14.78 -11.78 -6.12
N THR A 139 -15.55 -11.59 -7.19
CA THR A 139 -16.96 -12.05 -7.28
C THR A 139 -17.15 -13.54 -7.04
N ASN A 140 -16.12 -14.36 -7.29
CA ASN A 140 -16.11 -15.80 -7.03
C ASN A 140 -15.73 -16.18 -5.57
N GLY A 141 -15.53 -15.20 -4.69
CA GLY A 141 -15.11 -15.43 -3.30
C GLY A 141 -13.64 -15.79 -3.11
N ASN A 142 -12.82 -15.86 -4.17
CA ASN A 142 -11.38 -16.06 -4.06
C ASN A 142 -10.65 -14.75 -3.77
N PRO A 143 -9.44 -14.79 -3.15
CA PRO A 143 -8.63 -13.60 -2.96
C PRO A 143 -8.31 -12.92 -4.29
N LEU A 144 -8.21 -11.60 -4.28
CA LEU A 144 -7.89 -10.85 -5.49
C LEU A 144 -6.48 -11.18 -6.00
N THR A 145 -6.37 -11.48 -7.29
CA THR A 145 -5.08 -11.65 -7.96
C THR A 145 -4.44 -10.29 -8.26
N SER A 146 -3.12 -10.25 -8.45
CA SER A 146 -2.42 -9.01 -8.81
C SER A 146 -3.00 -8.30 -10.07
N PRO A 147 -3.35 -9.00 -11.17
CA PRO A 147 -4.01 -8.36 -12.31
C PRO A 147 -5.38 -7.76 -11.97
N GLN A 148 -6.18 -8.45 -11.14
CA GLN A 148 -7.48 -7.93 -10.71
C GLN A 148 -7.32 -6.66 -9.87
N ILE A 149 -6.34 -6.63 -8.97
CA ILE A 149 -6.02 -5.43 -8.17
C ILE A 149 -5.64 -4.27 -9.08
N THR A 150 -4.72 -4.48 -10.03
CA THR A 150 -4.33 -3.44 -11.00
C THR A 150 -5.54 -2.94 -11.79
N ARG A 151 -6.43 -3.82 -12.24
CA ARG A 151 -7.65 -3.41 -12.96
C ARG A 151 -8.58 -2.55 -12.11
N ILE A 152 -8.74 -2.88 -10.83
CA ILE A 152 -9.57 -2.09 -9.91
C ILE A 152 -8.91 -0.72 -9.68
N LEU A 153 -7.60 -0.67 -9.45
CA LEU A 153 -6.89 0.60 -9.29
C LEU A 153 -7.00 1.46 -10.56
N ASN A 154 -6.81 0.88 -11.74
CA ASN A 154 -6.96 1.61 -12.99
C ASN A 154 -8.36 2.20 -13.16
N LYS A 155 -9.39 1.47 -12.74
CA LYS A 155 -10.77 1.97 -12.73
C LYS A 155 -10.95 3.14 -11.74
N VAL A 156 -10.38 3.03 -10.55
CA VAL A 156 -10.46 4.07 -9.51
C VAL A 156 -9.80 5.38 -9.97
N PHE A 157 -8.67 5.29 -10.64
CA PHE A 157 -7.88 6.45 -11.05
C PHE A 157 -8.15 6.94 -12.48
N GLY A 158 -8.82 6.13 -13.32
CA GLY A 158 -8.95 6.41 -14.76
C GLY A 158 -7.60 6.43 -15.52
N LYS A 159 -6.54 5.87 -14.93
CA LYS A 159 -5.15 5.86 -15.43
C LYS A 159 -4.53 4.49 -15.19
N ASN A 160 -3.40 4.18 -15.83
CA ASN A 160 -2.70 2.90 -15.64
C ASN A 160 -1.83 2.90 -14.37
N VAL A 161 -2.49 2.96 -13.21
CA VAL A 161 -1.86 3.04 -11.89
C VAL A 161 -1.71 1.66 -11.29
N SER A 162 -0.46 1.20 -11.20
CA SER A 162 -0.11 -0.05 -10.52
C SER A 162 0.16 0.15 -9.03
N THR A 163 0.16 -0.94 -8.26
CA THR A 163 0.58 -0.92 -6.85
C THR A 163 2.03 -0.48 -6.66
N SER A 164 2.92 -0.84 -7.59
CA SER A 164 4.29 -0.35 -7.61
C SER A 164 4.35 1.17 -7.81
N LEU A 165 3.53 1.72 -8.71
CA LEU A 165 3.47 3.17 -8.94
C LEU A 165 2.98 3.92 -7.71
N LEU A 166 1.93 3.44 -7.03
CA LEU A 166 1.47 4.03 -5.77
C LEU A 166 2.57 4.02 -4.69
N ARG A 167 3.34 2.93 -4.59
CA ARG A 167 4.49 2.87 -3.69
C ARG A 167 5.57 3.89 -4.05
N HIS A 168 5.86 4.07 -5.34
CA HIS A 168 6.80 5.10 -5.80
C HIS A 168 6.29 6.51 -5.46
N ILE A 169 5.02 6.81 -5.73
CA ILE A 169 4.39 8.10 -5.40
C ILE A 169 4.52 8.40 -3.92
N TYR A 170 4.15 7.44 -3.06
CA TYR A 170 4.24 7.60 -1.61
C TYR A 170 5.67 7.88 -1.13
N LEU A 171 6.65 7.09 -1.61
CA LEU A 171 8.05 7.28 -1.22
C LEU A 171 8.61 8.61 -1.73
N THR A 172 8.23 9.03 -2.94
CA THR A 172 8.63 10.32 -3.50
C THR A 172 8.08 11.47 -2.67
N ASP A 173 6.84 11.39 -2.17
CA ASP A 173 6.26 12.45 -1.34
C ASP A 173 6.91 12.51 0.06
N VAL A 174 7.12 11.34 0.69
CA VAL A 174 7.78 11.24 2.01
C VAL A 174 9.21 11.75 1.96
N TYR A 175 9.97 11.42 0.91
CA TYR A 175 11.38 11.76 0.77
C TYR A 175 11.64 12.93 -0.19
N LYS A 176 10.64 13.78 -0.48
CA LYS A 176 10.74 14.85 -1.49
C LYS A 176 11.89 15.84 -1.28
N ASN A 177 12.31 16.03 -0.02
CA ASN A 177 13.41 16.94 0.34
C ASN A 177 14.77 16.24 0.42
N MET A 178 14.81 14.92 0.21
CA MET A 178 16.04 14.16 0.25
C MET A 178 16.80 14.35 -1.07
N PRO A 179 18.13 14.57 -1.05
CA PRO A 179 18.92 14.63 -2.28
C PRO A 179 18.78 13.36 -3.12
N ALA A 180 19.14 13.43 -4.41
CA ALA A 180 19.19 12.22 -5.22
C ALA A 180 20.23 11.24 -4.66
N LEU A 181 20.00 9.93 -4.80
CA LEU A 181 20.93 8.90 -4.33
C LEU A 181 22.34 9.09 -4.91
N SER A 182 22.45 9.46 -6.19
CA SER A 182 23.76 9.76 -6.81
C SER A 182 24.52 10.86 -6.09
N LYS A 183 23.85 11.95 -5.72
CA LYS A 183 24.45 13.07 -4.98
C LYS A 183 24.88 12.66 -3.57
N MET A 184 24.09 11.81 -2.92
CA MET A 184 24.48 11.25 -1.62
C MET A 184 25.70 10.33 -1.74
N GLU A 185 25.74 9.47 -2.77
CA GLU A 185 26.88 8.58 -3.04
C GLU A 185 28.16 9.39 -3.33
N GLU A 186 28.06 10.46 -4.14
CA GLU A 186 29.17 11.37 -4.44
C GLU A 186 29.70 12.07 -3.18
N LEU A 187 28.80 12.67 -2.38
CA LEU A 187 29.19 13.34 -1.13
C LEU A 187 29.81 12.37 -0.14
N ALA A 188 29.21 11.18 0.02
CA ALA A 188 29.74 10.16 0.92
C ALA A 188 31.13 9.68 0.48
N ALA A 189 31.35 9.52 -0.82
CA ALA A 189 32.67 9.19 -1.37
C ALA A 189 33.69 10.31 -1.12
N GLN A 190 33.32 11.58 -1.30
CA GLN A 190 34.17 12.73 -0.97
C GLN A 190 34.55 12.78 0.52
N MET A 191 33.63 12.36 1.39
CA MET A 191 33.83 12.30 2.84
C MET A 191 34.40 10.95 3.32
N SER A 192 34.80 10.06 2.41
CA SER A 192 35.39 8.74 2.70
C SER A 192 34.54 7.83 3.58
N HIS A 193 33.22 7.87 3.43
CA HIS A 193 32.29 6.99 4.14
C HIS A 193 31.15 6.50 3.24
N SER A 194 30.32 5.58 3.75
CA SER A 194 29.12 5.13 3.03
C SER A 194 27.97 6.13 3.16
N VAL A 195 26.96 6.04 2.29
CA VAL A 195 25.72 6.84 2.42
C VAL A 195 25.01 6.54 3.74
N GLY A 196 25.00 5.28 4.18
CA GLY A 196 24.39 4.90 5.45
C GLY A 196 25.04 5.62 6.64
N GLN A 197 26.38 5.61 6.69
CA GLN A 197 27.14 6.33 7.71
C GLN A 197 26.95 7.85 7.61
N ALA A 198 26.85 8.40 6.40
CA ALA A 198 26.54 9.81 6.18
C ALA A 198 25.20 10.21 6.83
N LEU A 199 24.17 9.36 6.67
CA LEU A 199 22.84 9.60 7.21
C LEU A 199 22.80 9.50 8.75
N GLU A 200 23.66 8.69 9.38
CA GLU A 200 23.79 8.64 10.85
C GLU A 200 24.32 9.95 11.45
N TYR A 201 25.09 10.73 10.69
CA TYR A 201 25.59 12.04 11.12
C TYR A 201 24.59 13.18 10.98
N VAL A 202 23.44 12.97 10.31
CA VAL A 202 22.40 13.98 10.14
C VAL A 202 21.71 14.26 11.47
N LYS A 203 21.63 15.53 11.87
CA LYS A 203 20.94 15.98 13.08
C LYS A 203 19.62 16.66 12.71
N HIS A 204 18.61 16.49 13.57
CA HIS A 204 17.27 17.08 13.45
C HIS A 204 17.05 18.16 14.51
#